data_AF-A0A2W4LY01-F1
#
_entry.id   AF-A0A2W4LY01-F1
#
_cell.length_a   1.000
_cell.length_b   1.000
_cell.length_c   1.000
_cell.angle_alpha   90.00
_cell.angle_beta   90.00
_cell.angle_gamma   90.00
#
_symmetry.space_group_name_H-M   'P 1'
#
loop_
_entity.id
_entity.type
_entity.pdbx_description
1 polymer ?
#
loop_
_entity_poly.entity_id
_entity_poly.type
_entity_poly.pdbx_seq_one_letter_code
_entity_poly.pdbx_strand_id
1 'polypeptide(L)'
;PATVRSRCQKLAVRRPSEHEAIEWLRAEAGTAVEAQVLQFAGGAPLRALAYAEGRFRALDEQMQQSLGELMSGKSEVTQVARTWADEALNDRLTWLDLWLSSMARQAIVGTDDRVTFPARQTSAAHLPSPAGALNITAVFDLVDRVRTLKAQLARTALQRELAIVSLLVAILGIMAPALRGAHQSR
;
A
#
# COMPACT_ATOMS: atom_id res chain seq x y z
N PRO A 1 0.18 -22.17 -29.04
CA PRO A 1 1.21 -23.21 -28.94
C PRO A 1 2.01 -23.10 -27.63
N ALA A 2 1.85 -24.06 -26.71
CA ALA A 2 2.52 -24.09 -25.40
C ALA A 2 3.72 -25.05 -25.43
N THR A 3 4.86 -24.63 -26.01
CA THR A 3 6.01 -25.52 -26.24
C THR A 3 7.25 -25.21 -25.39
N VAL A 4 7.32 -24.03 -24.77
CA VAL A 4 8.45 -23.65 -23.92
C VAL A 4 8.36 -24.34 -22.55
N ARG A 5 7.18 -24.36 -21.92
CA ARG A 5 7.00 -24.93 -20.56
C ARG A 5 7.23 -26.44 -20.48
N SER A 6 7.09 -27.20 -21.57
CA SER A 6 7.30 -28.65 -21.58
C SER A 6 8.76 -29.07 -21.77
N ARG A 7 9.62 -28.15 -22.22
CA ARG A 7 11.04 -28.39 -22.51
C ARG A 7 11.98 -27.83 -21.44
N CYS A 8 11.46 -27.09 -20.46
CA CYS A 8 12.25 -26.50 -19.39
C CYS A 8 12.04 -27.24 -18.06
N GLN A 9 13.13 -27.42 -17.30
CA GLN A 9 13.04 -27.85 -15.90
C GLN A 9 12.54 -26.69 -15.03
N LYS A 10 11.46 -26.92 -14.27
CA LYS A 10 10.93 -25.92 -13.35
C LYS A 10 11.73 -25.94 -12.05
N LEU A 11 12.64 -24.99 -11.88
CA LEU A 11 13.34 -24.76 -10.62
C LEU A 11 12.51 -23.80 -9.75
N ALA A 12 12.13 -24.24 -8.56
CA ALA A 12 11.40 -23.42 -7.60
C ALA A 12 12.39 -22.71 -6.67
N VAL A 13 12.57 -21.41 -6.86
CA VAL A 13 13.32 -20.57 -5.92
C VAL A 13 12.40 -20.21 -4.77
N ARG A 14 12.70 -20.72 -3.57
CA ARG A 14 11.93 -20.41 -2.37
C ARG A 14 12.34 -19.07 -1.81
N ARG A 15 11.38 -18.37 -1.21
CA ARG A 15 11.64 -17.15 -0.45
C ARG A 15 12.40 -17.52 0.84
N PRO A 16 13.44 -16.76 1.24
CA PRO A 16 14.03 -16.91 2.57
C PRO A 16 13.02 -16.59 3.67
N SER A 17 13.33 -16.98 4.91
CA SER A 17 12.57 -16.52 6.06
C SER A 17 12.67 -14.99 6.21
N GLU A 18 11.72 -14.39 6.92
CA GLU A 18 11.74 -12.94 7.19
C GLU A 18 13.03 -12.52 7.91
N HIS A 19 13.47 -13.33 8.87
CA HIS A 19 14.71 -13.08 9.62
C HIS A 19 15.94 -13.06 8.71
N GLU A 20 16.14 -14.12 7.90
CA GLU A 20 17.25 -14.19 6.94
C GLU A 20 17.21 -13.03 5.93
N ALA A 21 16.02 -12.67 5.45
CA ALA A 21 15.85 -11.57 4.51
C ALA A 21 16.24 -10.22 5.13
N ILE A 22 15.86 -9.97 6.39
CA ILE A 22 16.21 -8.74 7.12
C ILE A 22 17.71 -8.69 7.42
N GLU A 23 18.32 -9.80 7.84
CA GLU A 23 19.76 -9.85 8.09
C GLU A 23 20.55 -9.58 6.81
N TRP A 24 20.18 -10.22 5.70
CA TRP A 24 20.78 -9.96 4.39
C TRP A 24 20.61 -8.49 3.98
N LEU A 25 19.40 -7.94 4.12
CA LEU A 25 19.12 -6.54 3.79
C LEU A 25 19.98 -5.56 4.60
N ARG A 26 20.19 -5.84 5.90
CA ARG A 26 21.04 -5.02 6.77
C ARG A 26 22.50 -5.06 6.32
N ALA A 27 23.00 -6.24 5.92
CA ALA A 27 24.35 -6.40 5.42
C ALA A 27 24.57 -5.63 4.11
N GLU A 28 23.63 -5.73 3.17
CA GLU A 28 23.74 -5.08 1.85
C GLU A 28 23.51 -3.57 1.90
N ALA A 29 22.52 -3.10 2.68
CA ALA A 29 22.21 -1.68 2.78
C ALA A 29 23.18 -0.90 3.69
N GLY A 30 24.05 -1.60 4.44
CA GLY A 30 24.98 -1.00 5.40
C GLY A 30 24.32 -0.27 6.58
N THR A 31 23.00 -0.33 6.70
CA THR A 31 22.20 0.40 7.69
C THR A 31 21.01 -0.43 8.17
N ALA A 32 20.36 -0.01 9.25
CA ALA A 32 19.13 -0.64 9.69
C ALA A 32 17.99 -0.39 8.67
N VAL A 33 17.41 -1.48 8.16
CA VAL A 33 16.25 -1.43 7.25
C VAL A 33 14.98 -1.70 8.04
N GLU A 34 13.97 -0.84 7.87
CA GLU A 34 12.66 -1.02 8.51
C GLU A 34 11.97 -2.28 7.96
N ALA A 35 11.36 -3.10 8.84
CA ALA A 35 10.70 -4.35 8.44
C ALA A 35 9.59 -4.14 7.37
N GLN A 36 8.97 -2.95 7.39
CA GLN A 36 7.96 -2.54 6.42
C GLN A 36 8.48 -2.47 4.99
N VAL A 37 9.77 -2.23 4.80
CA VAL A 37 10.41 -2.22 3.46
C VAL A 37 10.35 -3.62 2.86
N LEU A 38 10.63 -4.65 3.67
CA LEU A 38 10.52 -6.05 3.24
C LEU A 38 9.06 -6.43 2.98
N GLN A 39 8.14 -5.99 3.83
CA GLN A 39 6.69 -6.20 3.63
C GLN A 39 6.21 -5.54 2.33
N PHE A 40 6.63 -4.30 2.05
CA PHE A 40 6.31 -3.54 0.83
C PHE A 40 6.83 -4.21 -0.43
N ALA A 41 8.04 -4.78 -0.35
CA ALA A 41 8.62 -5.60 -1.40
C ALA A 41 7.96 -6.99 -1.55
N GLY A 42 6.96 -7.30 -0.71
CA GLY A 42 6.27 -8.57 -0.70
C GLY A 42 7.17 -9.72 -0.25
N GLY A 43 8.13 -9.48 0.66
CA GLY A 43 9.05 -10.48 1.19
C GLY A 43 10.24 -10.81 0.28
N ALA A 44 10.46 -10.04 -0.79
CA ALA A 44 11.60 -10.24 -1.69
C ALA A 44 12.77 -9.30 -1.29
N PRO A 45 13.86 -9.82 -0.70
CA PRO A 45 14.93 -8.98 -0.16
C PRO A 45 15.64 -8.14 -1.23
N LEU A 46 15.94 -8.70 -2.40
CA LEU A 46 16.57 -7.92 -3.49
C LEU A 46 15.70 -6.75 -3.95
N ARG A 47 14.37 -6.94 -3.99
CA ARG A 47 13.43 -5.86 -4.32
C ARG A 47 13.35 -4.84 -3.19
N ALA A 48 13.39 -5.28 -1.93
CA ALA A 48 13.39 -4.39 -0.76
C ALA A 48 14.61 -3.48 -0.73
N LEU A 49 15.78 -3.94 -1.20
CA LEU A 49 16.98 -3.12 -1.30
C LEU A 49 16.77 -1.87 -2.18
N ALA A 50 15.94 -1.98 -3.22
CA ALA A 50 15.60 -0.84 -4.07
C ALA A 50 14.79 0.27 -3.35
N TYR A 51 14.22 -0.03 -2.18
CA TYR A 51 13.48 0.91 -1.35
C TYR A 51 14.17 1.23 -0.02
N ALA A 52 15.40 0.74 0.17
CA ALA A 52 16.28 1.13 1.26
C ALA A 52 16.68 2.63 1.14
N GLU A 53 17.56 3.08 2.03
CA GLU A 53 18.09 4.46 2.01
C GLU A 53 16.99 5.54 2.08
N GLY A 54 15.88 5.25 2.75
CA GLY A 54 14.79 6.22 2.95
C GLY A 54 13.82 6.39 1.78
N ARG A 55 13.98 5.67 0.66
CA ARG A 55 13.02 5.75 -0.46
C ARG A 55 11.63 5.27 -0.07
N PHE A 56 11.54 4.16 0.68
CA PHE A 56 10.26 3.73 1.25
C PHE A 56 9.67 4.79 2.19
N ARG A 57 10.49 5.36 3.08
CA ARG A 57 10.04 6.38 4.04
C ARG A 57 9.47 7.61 3.33
N ALA A 58 10.15 8.11 2.31
CA ALA A 58 9.67 9.24 1.52
C ALA A 58 8.34 8.93 0.82
N LEU A 59 8.21 7.73 0.24
CA LEU A 59 6.93 7.28 -0.33
C LEU A 59 5.83 7.22 0.73
N ASP A 60 6.13 6.62 1.88
CA ASP A 60 5.19 6.43 2.98
C ASP A 60 4.66 7.77 3.51
N GLU A 61 5.56 8.72 3.78
CA GLU A 61 5.21 10.08 4.19
C GLU A 61 4.34 10.80 3.16
N GLN A 62 4.69 10.71 1.87
CA GLN A 62 3.88 11.29 0.80
C GLN A 62 2.49 10.66 0.71
N MET A 63 2.38 9.34 0.87
CA MET A 63 1.10 8.62 0.82
C MET A 63 0.22 9.01 2.00
N GLN A 64 0.78 9.03 3.21
CA GLN A 64 0.06 9.44 4.42
C GLN A 64 -0.39 10.89 4.35
N GLN A 65 0.47 11.81 3.88
CA GLN A 65 0.12 13.21 3.70
C GLN A 65 -0.99 13.38 2.66
N SER A 66 -0.82 12.82 1.46
CA SER A 66 -1.78 12.97 0.36
C SER A 66 -3.17 12.46 0.75
N LEU A 67 -3.24 11.28 1.36
CA LEU A 67 -4.50 10.69 1.81
C LEU A 67 -5.09 11.44 3.01
N GLY A 68 -4.26 11.92 3.93
CA GLY A 68 -4.70 12.69 5.09
C GLY A 68 -5.30 14.04 4.72
N GLU A 69 -4.66 14.77 3.81
CA GLU A 69 -5.21 16.01 3.25
C GLU A 69 -6.50 15.76 2.49
N LEU A 70 -6.55 14.70 1.67
CA LEU A 70 -7.74 14.34 0.90
C LEU A 70 -8.93 14.02 1.82
N MET A 71 -8.71 13.25 2.89
CA MET A 71 -9.77 12.89 3.85
C MET A 71 -10.19 14.05 4.75
N SER A 72 -9.30 15.01 5.00
CA SER A 72 -9.63 16.25 5.73
C SER A 72 -10.21 17.36 4.84
N GLY A 73 -10.32 17.13 3.53
CA GLY A 73 -10.81 18.12 2.57
C GLY A 73 -9.85 19.27 2.29
N LYS A 74 -8.56 19.11 2.62
CA LYS A 74 -7.50 20.11 2.37
C LYS A 74 -6.91 20.04 0.96
N SER A 75 -7.13 18.93 0.26
CA SER A 75 -6.65 18.69 -1.11
C SER A 75 -7.75 18.12 -1.98
N GLU A 76 -7.77 18.51 -3.26
CA GLU A 76 -8.74 18.07 -4.25
C GLU A 76 -8.34 16.73 -4.88
N VAL A 77 -9.33 15.86 -5.15
CA VAL A 77 -9.09 14.52 -5.72
C VAL A 77 -8.31 14.59 -7.04
N THR A 78 -8.66 15.52 -7.91
CA THR A 78 -8.05 15.68 -9.24
C THR A 78 -6.57 16.09 -9.14
N GLN A 79 -6.24 16.96 -8.18
CA GLN A 79 -4.86 17.39 -7.94
C GLN A 79 -3.97 16.24 -7.44
N VAL A 80 -4.48 15.46 -6.48
CA VAL A 80 -3.76 14.27 -5.97
C VAL A 80 -3.63 13.22 -7.08
N ALA A 81 -4.69 12.98 -7.85
CA ALA A 81 -4.68 12.02 -8.93
C ALA A 81 -3.67 12.34 -10.03
N ARG A 82 -3.57 13.61 -10.43
CA ARG A 82 -2.59 14.07 -11.40
C ARG A 82 -1.16 13.84 -10.91
N THR A 83 -0.87 14.24 -9.68
CA THR A 83 0.45 14.05 -9.04
C THR A 83 0.85 12.57 -9.01
N TRP A 84 -0.09 11.69 -8.69
CA TRP A 84 0.14 10.25 -8.63
C TRP A 84 0.25 9.59 -10.01
N ALA A 85 -0.41 10.15 -11.03
CA ALA A 85 -0.35 9.64 -12.41
C ALA A 85 1.04 9.82 -13.03
N ASP A 86 1.71 10.91 -12.66
CA ASP A 86 3.01 11.31 -13.19
C ASP A 86 4.15 10.48 -12.61
N GLU A 87 4.14 10.19 -11.30
CA GLU A 87 5.27 9.55 -10.62
C GLU A 87 4.89 8.40 -9.67
N ALA A 88 5.69 7.33 -9.73
CA ALA A 88 5.68 6.20 -8.81
C ALA A 88 4.32 5.49 -8.65
N LEU A 89 3.44 5.59 -9.65
CA LEU A 89 2.08 5.05 -9.59
C LEU A 89 2.01 3.59 -9.12
N ASN A 90 2.87 2.72 -9.66
CA ASN A 90 2.89 1.31 -9.26
C ASN A 90 3.23 1.09 -7.79
N ASP A 91 4.10 1.92 -7.23
CA ASP A 91 4.48 1.89 -5.83
C ASP A 91 3.36 2.43 -4.95
N ARG A 92 2.72 3.54 -5.35
CA ARG A 92 1.54 4.09 -4.68
C ARG A 92 0.38 3.10 -4.65
N LEU A 93 0.12 2.40 -5.75
CA LEU A 93 -0.90 1.34 -5.80
C LEU A 93 -0.50 0.10 -4.97
N THR A 94 0.79 -0.21 -4.85
CA THR A 94 1.27 -1.27 -3.94
C THR A 94 1.07 -0.87 -2.49
N TRP A 95 1.34 0.39 -2.17
CA TRP A 95 1.14 0.96 -0.84
C TRP A 95 -0.34 0.91 -0.47
N LEU A 96 -1.23 1.35 -1.37
CA LEU A 96 -2.69 1.30 -1.16
C LEU A 96 -3.22 -0.12 -0.94
N ASP A 97 -2.77 -1.09 -1.74
CA ASP A 97 -3.17 -2.50 -1.59
C ASP A 97 -2.81 -3.02 -0.19
N LEU A 98 -1.58 -2.74 0.27
CA LEU A 98 -1.12 -3.17 1.59
C LEU A 98 -1.86 -2.45 2.72
N TRP A 99 -2.06 -1.14 2.60
CA TRP A 99 -2.80 -0.33 3.56
C TRP A 99 -4.25 -0.81 3.69
N LEU A 100 -5.00 -0.90 2.59
CA LEU A 100 -6.39 -1.37 2.59
C LEU A 100 -6.50 -2.83 3.08
N SER A 101 -5.56 -3.70 2.67
CA SER A 101 -5.53 -5.08 3.17
C SER A 101 -5.25 -5.14 4.68
N SER A 102 -4.44 -4.23 5.21
CA SER A 102 -4.19 -4.13 6.65
C SER A 102 -5.45 -3.73 7.41
N MET A 103 -6.21 -2.79 6.87
CA MET A 103 -7.49 -2.36 7.43
C MET A 103 -8.53 -3.49 7.43
N ALA A 104 -8.63 -4.25 6.33
CA ALA A 104 -9.50 -5.42 6.27
C ALA A 104 -9.14 -6.46 7.34
N ARG A 105 -7.84 -6.70 7.57
CA ARG A 105 -7.37 -7.58 8.65
C ARG A 105 -7.68 -7.04 10.04
N GLN A 106 -7.48 -5.74 10.26
CA GLN A 106 -7.78 -5.08 11.52
C GLN A 106 -9.27 -5.15 11.89
N ALA A 107 -10.16 -5.07 10.88
CA ALA A 107 -11.59 -5.23 11.10
C ALA A 107 -11.98 -6.64 11.60
N ILE A 108 -11.16 -7.66 11.36
CA ILE A 108 -11.39 -9.05 11.79
C ILE A 108 -10.68 -9.35 13.12
N VAL A 109 -9.39 -9.01 13.21
CA VAL A 109 -8.48 -9.48 14.28
C VAL A 109 -8.19 -8.38 15.32
N GLY A 110 -8.59 -7.14 15.05
CA GLY A 110 -8.26 -5.98 15.90
C GLY A 110 -6.94 -5.31 15.52
N THR A 111 -6.51 -4.34 16.34
CA THR A 111 -5.43 -3.40 16.03
C THR A 111 -4.06 -3.87 16.53
N ASP A 112 -3.60 -5.04 16.08
CA ASP A 112 -2.24 -5.52 16.32
C ASP A 112 -1.24 -4.92 15.32
N ASP A 113 -0.05 -4.51 15.77
CA ASP A 113 1.00 -3.94 14.92
C ASP A 113 1.48 -4.93 13.85
N ARG A 114 1.39 -6.24 14.09
CA ARG A 114 1.76 -7.30 13.14
C ARG A 114 0.86 -7.36 11.91
N VAL A 115 -0.37 -6.84 12.01
CA VAL A 115 -1.34 -6.85 10.89
C VAL A 115 -1.50 -5.48 10.23
N THR A 116 -0.90 -4.45 10.83
CA THR A 116 -1.02 -3.03 10.46
C THR A 116 0.06 -2.65 9.45
N PHE A 117 -0.34 -1.94 8.38
CA PHE A 117 0.59 -1.38 7.40
C PHE A 117 0.13 0.02 6.98
N PRO A 118 1.03 1.01 6.87
CA PRO A 118 2.37 1.00 7.46
C PRO A 118 2.29 0.78 8.98
N ALA A 119 3.31 0.18 9.58
CA ALA A 119 3.37 0.03 11.04
C ALA A 119 3.35 1.45 11.65
N ARG A 120 2.63 1.60 12.77
CA ARG A 120 2.48 2.89 13.46
C ARG A 120 3.84 3.44 13.86
N GLN A 121 4.39 4.35 13.06
CA GLN A 121 5.60 5.07 13.39
C GLN A 121 5.25 6.27 14.28
N THR A 122 6.18 6.72 15.10
CA THR A 122 6.06 7.89 15.99
C THR A 122 6.04 9.24 15.26
N SER A 123 5.88 9.25 13.92
CA SER A 123 5.84 10.47 13.11
C SER A 123 4.50 11.21 13.22
N ALA A 124 4.57 12.53 13.10
CA ALA A 124 3.50 13.48 13.41
C ALA A 124 2.25 13.41 12.50
N ALA A 125 2.34 12.74 11.35
CA ALA A 125 1.23 12.60 10.39
C ALA A 125 0.90 11.13 10.18
N HIS A 126 0.12 10.55 11.11
CA HIS A 126 -0.43 9.21 10.92
C HIS A 126 -1.84 9.31 10.34
N LEU A 127 -2.14 8.51 9.31
CA LEU A 127 -3.51 8.40 8.81
C LEU A 127 -4.43 7.94 9.96
N PRO A 128 -5.56 8.61 10.19
CA PRO A 128 -6.43 8.24 11.30
C PRO A 128 -6.88 6.78 11.15
N SER A 129 -6.74 6.00 12.22
CA SER A 129 -7.37 4.68 12.29
C SER A 129 -8.88 4.91 12.37
N PRO A 130 -9.69 4.22 11.56
CA PRO A 130 -11.13 4.35 11.68
C PRO A 130 -11.56 3.90 13.08
N ALA A 131 -12.32 4.75 13.76
CA ALA A 131 -12.81 4.46 15.11
C ALA A 131 -14.13 3.68 15.10
N GLY A 132 -14.79 3.59 13.94
CA GLY A 132 -16.05 2.84 13.76
C GLY A 132 -15.84 1.49 13.06
N ALA A 133 -16.85 0.64 13.16
CA ALA A 133 -16.91 -0.61 12.40
C ALA A 133 -16.91 -0.30 10.89
N LEU A 134 -15.83 -0.69 10.21
CA LEU A 134 -15.78 -0.64 8.75
C LEU A 134 -16.66 -1.74 8.16
N ASN A 135 -17.37 -1.42 7.09
CA ASN A 135 -17.96 -2.46 6.26
C ASN A 135 -16.84 -3.24 5.57
N ILE A 136 -16.59 -4.46 6.04
CA ILE A 136 -15.50 -5.29 5.57
C ILE A 136 -15.60 -5.61 4.06
N THR A 137 -16.81 -5.82 3.56
CA THR A 137 -17.07 -6.06 2.12
C THR A 137 -16.62 -4.85 1.31
N ALA A 138 -16.97 -3.64 1.75
CA ALA A 138 -16.57 -2.41 1.06
C ALA A 138 -15.05 -2.22 1.03
N VAL A 139 -14.34 -2.61 2.10
CA VAL A 139 -12.87 -2.57 2.12
C VAL A 139 -12.27 -3.58 1.16
N PHE A 140 -12.80 -4.81 1.09
CA PHE A 140 -12.34 -5.81 0.11
C PHE A 140 -12.63 -5.38 -1.33
N ASP A 141 -13.77 -4.75 -1.60
CA ASP A 141 -14.06 -4.19 -2.92
C ASP A 141 -13.01 -3.15 -3.34
N LEU A 142 -12.52 -2.33 -2.40
CA LEU A 142 -11.42 -1.39 -2.67
C LEU A 142 -10.10 -2.11 -2.95
N VAL A 143 -9.76 -3.15 -2.17
CA VAL A 143 -8.56 -3.97 -2.41
C VAL A 143 -8.59 -4.57 -3.82
N ASP A 144 -9.72 -5.13 -4.22
CA ASP A 144 -9.90 -5.74 -5.53
C ASP A 144 -9.84 -4.71 -6.66
N ARG A 145 -10.41 -3.51 -6.46
CA ARG A 145 -10.28 -2.39 -7.40
C ARG A 145 -8.82 -1.98 -7.61
N VAL A 146 -8.03 -1.84 -6.53
CA VAL A 146 -6.60 -1.51 -6.62
C VAL A 146 -5.84 -2.59 -7.41
N ARG A 147 -6.05 -3.87 -7.08
CA ARG A 147 -5.37 -4.98 -7.74
C ARG A 147 -5.75 -5.12 -9.21
N THR A 148 -7.03 -4.92 -9.52
CA THR A 148 -7.54 -4.90 -10.90
C THR A 148 -6.89 -3.77 -11.69
N LEU A 149 -6.83 -2.56 -11.12
CA LEU A 149 -6.18 -1.42 -11.77
C LEU A 149 -4.69 -1.68 -12.03
N LYS A 150 -3.95 -2.24 -11.06
CA LYS A 150 -2.54 -2.63 -11.25
C LYS A 150 -2.38 -3.62 -12.41
N ALA A 151 -3.25 -4.62 -12.49
CA ALA A 151 -3.21 -5.61 -13.57
C ALA A 151 -3.54 -5.01 -14.94
N GLN A 152 -4.46 -4.05 -15.00
CA GLN A 152 -4.82 -3.33 -16.22
C GLN A 152 -3.68 -2.43 -16.69
N LEU A 153 -3.09 -1.63 -15.80
CA LEU A 153 -1.97 -0.74 -16.13
C LEU A 153 -0.74 -1.47 -16.68
N ALA A 154 -0.55 -2.74 -16.30
CA ALA A 154 0.53 -3.58 -16.81
C ALA A 154 0.28 -4.09 -18.25
N ARG A 155 -0.97 -4.01 -18.75
CA ARG A 155 -1.40 -4.65 -20.01
C ARG A 155 -1.97 -3.66 -21.03
N THR A 156 -2.46 -2.50 -20.59
CA THR A 156 -3.17 -1.55 -21.44
C THR A 156 -2.65 -0.12 -21.27
N ALA A 157 -2.71 0.67 -22.34
CA ALA A 157 -2.50 2.11 -22.29
C ALA A 157 -3.78 2.78 -21.79
N LEU A 158 -3.99 2.75 -20.47
CA LEU A 158 -5.12 3.42 -19.81
C LEU A 158 -4.78 4.89 -19.50
N GLN A 159 -5.78 5.77 -19.53
CA GLN A 159 -5.63 7.13 -18.99
C GLN A 159 -5.49 7.05 -17.46
N ARG A 160 -4.24 7.21 -16.97
CA ARG A 160 -3.86 7.01 -15.57
C ARG A 160 -4.61 7.92 -14.61
N GLU A 161 -4.68 9.21 -14.93
CA GLU A 161 -5.29 10.22 -14.06
C GLU A 161 -6.76 9.89 -13.77
N LEU A 162 -7.57 9.60 -14.80
CA LEU A 162 -8.99 9.28 -14.63
C LEU A 162 -9.21 8.03 -13.75
N ALA A 163 -8.37 7.00 -13.94
CA ALA A 163 -8.45 5.78 -13.14
C ALA A 163 -8.10 6.04 -11.67
N ILE A 164 -7.11 6.90 -11.40
CA ILE A 164 -6.74 7.29 -10.04
C ILE A 164 -7.83 8.15 -9.42
N VAL A 165 -8.43 9.10 -10.15
CA VAL A 165 -9.59 9.87 -9.67
C VAL A 165 -10.69 8.92 -9.23
N SER A 166 -11.09 7.97 -10.09
CA SER A 166 -12.15 7.02 -9.76
C SER A 166 -11.82 6.18 -8.51
N LEU A 167 -10.56 5.76 -8.35
CA LEU A 167 -10.10 5.02 -7.19
C LEU A 167 -10.13 5.86 -5.91
N LEU A 168 -9.62 7.09 -5.96
CA LEU A 168 -9.58 8.00 -4.82
C LEU A 168 -10.99 8.43 -4.36
N VAL A 169 -11.91 8.67 -5.30
CA VAL A 169 -13.33 8.92 -4.96
C VAL A 169 -13.94 7.72 -4.23
N ALA A 170 -13.69 6.49 -4.71
CA ALA A 170 -14.18 5.28 -4.06
C ALA A 170 -13.61 5.12 -2.64
N ILE A 171 -12.31 5.37 -2.47
CA ILE A 171 -11.66 5.36 -1.14
C ILE A 171 -12.32 6.39 -0.22
N LEU A 172 -12.49 7.64 -0.66
CA LEU A 172 -13.11 8.68 0.15
C LEU A 172 -14.54 8.34 0.57
N GLY A 173 -15.34 7.78 -0.35
CA GLY A 173 -16.73 7.42 -0.08
C GLY A 173 -16.88 6.39 1.04
N ILE A 174 -15.93 5.47 1.17
CA ILE A 174 -15.93 4.42 2.19
C ILE A 174 -15.25 4.89 3.48
N MET A 175 -14.17 5.67 3.34
CA MET A 175 -13.29 6.01 4.46
C MET A 175 -13.70 7.27 5.21
N ALA A 176 -14.12 8.34 4.51
CA ALA A 176 -14.44 9.62 5.15
C ALA A 176 -15.59 9.56 6.18
N PRO A 177 -16.66 8.74 6.00
CA PRO A 177 -17.69 8.56 7.02
C PRO A 177 -17.16 7.85 8.28
N ALA A 178 -16.35 6.80 8.10
CA ALA A 178 -15.78 6.01 9.18
C ALA A 178 -14.81 6.81 10.06
N LEU A 179 -14.15 7.82 9.49
CA LEU A 179 -13.21 8.69 10.19
C LEU A 179 -13.90 9.89 10.88
N ARG A 180 -15.02 10.39 10.34
CA ARG A 180 -15.81 11.46 10.99
C ARG A 180 -16.54 11.01 12.25
N GLY A 181 -16.98 9.74 12.32
CA GLY A 181 -17.58 9.18 13.53
C GLY A 181 -16.64 9.14 14.74
N ALA A 182 -15.32 9.17 14.52
CA ALA A 182 -14.31 9.18 15.58
C ALA A 182 -14.22 10.52 16.35
N HIS A 183 -14.55 11.63 15.68
CA HIS A 183 -14.40 12.97 16.24
C HIS A 183 -15.63 13.44 17.04
N GLN A 184 -16.79 12.78 16.91
CA GLN A 184 -18.04 13.17 17.58
C GLN A 184 -18.33 12.42 18.88
N SER A 185 -17.50 11.43 19.25
CA SER A 185 -17.67 10.61 20.46
C SER A 185 -16.75 11.01 21.63
N ARG A 186 -16.22 12.24 21.62
CA ARG A 186 -15.43 12.84 22.71
C ARG A 186 -16.14 14.01 23.35
#